data_AF-A0A831LQE2-F1
#
_entry.id   AF-A0A831LQE2-F1
#
_cell.length_a   1.000
_cell.length_b   1.000
_cell.length_c   1.000
_cell.angle_alpha   90.00
_cell.angle_beta   90.00
_cell.angle_gamma   90.00
#
_symmetry.space_group_name_H-M   'P 1'
#
loop_
_entity.id
_entity.type
_entity.pdbx_description
1 polymer ?
#
loop_
_entity_poly.entity_id
_entity_poly.type
_entity_poly.pdbx_seq_one_letter_code
_entity_poly.pdbx_strand_id
1 'polypeptide(L)' 'MSGKVTLVGSGPGSIGLLAPRGREAIEAAEVVLYDQLPGEE' A
#
# COMPACT_ATOMS: atom_id res chain seq x y z
N MET A 1 15.75 11.89 14.38
CA MET A 1 15.37 11.12 13.18
C MET A 1 13.93 11.48 12.84
N SER A 2 13.60 11.79 11.58
CA SER A 2 12.19 11.94 11.17
C SER A 2 11.76 10.67 10.43
N GLY A 3 10.54 10.22 10.70
CA GLY A 3 9.92 9.18 9.89
C GLY A 3 9.67 9.67 8.45
N LYS A 4 9.48 8.72 7.54
CA LYS A 4 9.04 8.98 6.16
C LYS A 4 7.65 8.37 5.98
N VAL A 5 6.76 9.14 5.35
CA VAL A 5 5.44 8.66 4.95
C VAL A 5 5.41 8.50 3.44
N THR A 6 4.96 7.33 2.96
CA THR A 6 4.74 7.04 1.55
C THR A 6 3.26 6.79 1.34
N LEU A 7 2.61 7.53 0.45
CA LEU A 7 1.23 7.26 0.06
C LEU A 7 1.22 6.22 -1.06
N VAL A 8 0.48 5.13 -0.86
CA VAL A 8 0.36 4.02 -1.82
C VAL A 8 -1.11 3.83 -2.16
N GLY A 9 -1.42 3.81 -3.46
CA GLY A 9 -2.75 3.38 -3.93
C GLY A 9 -2.82 1.86 -3.99
N SER A 10 -3.82 1.27 -3.36
CA SER A 10 -4.06 -0.18 -3.32
C SER A 10 -4.62 -0.76 -4.62
N GLY A 11 -5.11 0.10 -5.52
CA GLY A 11 -5.86 -0.32 -6.70
C GLY A 11 -7.34 -0.58 -6.37
N PRO A 12 -8.14 -1.13 -7.29
CA PRO A 12 -9.58 -1.28 -7.12
C PRO A 12 -10.00 -2.54 -6.34
N GLY A 13 -9.08 -3.44 -5.96
CA GLY A 13 -9.43 -4.70 -5.26
C GLY A 13 -8.45 -5.81 -5.56
N SER A 14 -8.18 -6.04 -6.84
CA SER A 14 -7.35 -7.18 -7.22
C SER A 14 -5.87 -6.99 -6.94
N ILE A 15 -5.25 -7.98 -6.32
CA ILE A 15 -3.82 -7.99 -5.96
C ILE A 15 -2.94 -7.75 -7.20
N GLY A 16 -3.34 -8.26 -8.37
CA GLY A 16 -2.61 -8.08 -9.62
C GLY A 16 -2.58 -6.65 -10.15
N LEU A 17 -3.37 -5.74 -9.57
CA LEU A 17 -3.46 -4.33 -9.95
C LEU A 17 -2.64 -3.40 -9.05
N LEU A 18 -2.00 -3.94 -8.00
CA LEU A 18 -1.04 -3.16 -7.20
C LEU A 18 0.22 -2.88 -8.03
N ALA A 19 0.61 -1.61 -8.11
CA ALA A 19 1.85 -1.23 -8.79
C ALA A 19 3.07 -1.86 -8.07
N PRO A 20 4.09 -2.35 -8.80
CA PRO A 20 5.29 -2.92 -8.19
C PRO A 20 5.96 -2.01 -7.15
N ARG A 21 6.02 -0.70 -7.42
CA ARG A 21 6.54 0.29 -6.45
C ARG A 21 5.70 0.41 -5.18
N GLY A 22 4.38 0.20 -5.29
CA GLY A 22 3.50 0.15 -4.12
C GLY A 22 3.81 -1.05 -3.25
N ARG A 23 4.03 -2.22 -3.87
CA ARG A 23 4.49 -3.42 -3.18
C ARG A 23 5.83 -3.21 -2.49
N GLU A 24 6.82 -2.67 -3.19
CA GLU A 24 8.15 -2.36 -2.62
C GLU A 24 8.05 -1.41 -1.41
N ALA A 25 7.19 -0.39 -1.48
CA ALA A 25 6.98 0.55 -0.39
C ALA A 25 6.32 -0.12 0.84
N ILE A 26 5.36 -1.03 0.61
CA ILE A 26 4.70 -1.79 1.68
C ILE A 26 5.69 -2.78 2.31
N GLU A 27 6.47 -3.50 1.52
CA GLU A 27 7.47 -4.47 2.01
C GLU A 27 8.58 -3.80 2.85
N ALA A 28 8.93 -2.55 2.54
CA ALA A 28 9.92 -1.78 3.29
C ALA A 28 9.35 -1.02 4.50
N ALA A 29 8.02 -0.97 4.67
CA ALA A 29 7.38 -0.19 5.73
C ALA A 29 7.42 -0.92 7.08
N GLU A 30 7.84 -0.20 8.12
CA GLU A 30 7.76 -0.68 9.50
C GLU A 30 6.30 -0.74 10.01
N VAL A 31 5.45 0.16 9.49
CA VAL A 31 4.03 0.28 9.84
C VAL A 31 3.22 0.59 8.59
N VAL A 32 2.12 -0.14 8.39
CA VAL A 32 1.13 0.11 7.33
C VAL A 32 -0.17 0.59 7.97
N LEU A 33 -0.58 1.80 7.61
CA LEU A 33 -1.90 2.35 7.91
C LEU A 33 -2.73 2.31 6.64
N TYR A 34 -3.89 1.66 6.70
CA TYR A 34 -4.81 1.49 5.57
C TYR A 34 -6.26 1.74 5.99
N ASP A 35 -7.12 2.04 5.03
CA ASP A 35 -8.56 2.21 5.23
C ASP A 35 -9.33 0.92 4.89
N GLN A 36 -10.66 0.96 4.77
CA GLN A 36 -11.46 -0.24 4.48
C GLN A 36 -11.42 -0.66 3.00
N LEU A 37 -10.94 0.21 2.10
CA LEU A 37 -10.78 -0.09 0.68
C LEU A 37 -9.42 -0.75 0.40
N PRO A 38 -9.31 -1.48 -0.72
CA PRO A 38 -10.40 -1.86 -1.60
C PRO A 38 -11.18 -3.01 -0.95
N GLY A 39 -12.50 -3.05 -1.15
CA GLY A 39 -13.35 -4.09 -0.57
C GLY A 39 -12.98 -5.50 -1.02
N GLU A 40 -13.84 -6.47 -0.75
CA GLU A 40 -13.68 -7.83 -1.31
C GLU A 40 -13.54 -7.76 -2.84
N GLU A 41 -12.73 -8.67 -3.42
CA GLU A 41 -12.56 -8.81 -4.88
C GLU A 41 -13.90 -9.04 -5.60
#